data_AF-A0A510Y4U1-F1
#
_entry.id   AF-A0A510Y4U1-F1
#
_cell.length_a   1.000
_cell.length_b   1.000
_cell.length_c   1.000
_cell.angle_alpha   90.00
_cell.angle_beta   90.00
_cell.angle_gamma   90.00
#
_symmetry.space_group_name_H-M   'P 1'
#
loop_
_entity.id
_entity.type
_entity.pdbx_description
1 polymer ?
#
loop_
_entity_poly.entity_id
_entity_poly.type
_entity_poly.pdbx_seq_one_letter_code
_entity_poly.pdbx_strand_id
1 'polypeptide(L)'
;MTDGLKHITRKEMVNECGDVPRTLPELTKEAEGNSEIACLLPFYVYYFHTYEWQEYSLMTEHALPGTLNHAVFIALDTPSLQASAQMKRYFYGLSFISRLPEDRKTVFTLEEWTLHVFRKYYSLTTKAALPSGNAKPRRTGMRIFRVM
;
A
#
# COMPACT_ATOMS: atom_id res chain seq x y z
N MET A 1 -11.70 -5.82 -8.15
CA MET A 1 -10.59 -6.03 -7.18
C MET A 1 -9.87 -4.72 -6.86
N THR A 2 -9.54 -3.90 -7.86
CA THR A 2 -8.83 -2.61 -7.70
C THR A 2 -9.52 -1.64 -6.73
N ASP A 3 -10.86 -1.54 -6.76
CA ASP A 3 -11.60 -0.65 -5.86
C ASP A 3 -11.56 -1.11 -4.39
N GLY A 4 -11.55 -2.42 -4.15
CA GLY A 4 -11.42 -2.99 -2.81
C GLY A 4 -10.05 -2.74 -2.23
N LEU A 5 -8.99 -2.94 -3.02
CA LEU A 5 -7.62 -2.67 -2.58
C LEU A 5 -7.40 -1.18 -2.33
N LYS A 6 -7.87 -0.30 -3.23
CA LYS A 6 -7.86 1.16 -3.03
C LYS A 6 -8.56 1.57 -1.73
N HIS A 7 -9.74 1.00 -1.47
CA HIS A 7 -10.51 1.30 -0.25
C HIS A 7 -9.78 0.85 1.02
N ILE A 8 -9.27 -0.39 1.04
CA ILE A 8 -8.54 -0.93 2.20
C ILE A 8 -7.25 -0.16 2.43
N THR A 9 -6.48 0.16 1.41
CA THR A 9 -5.27 0.98 1.55
C THR A 9 -5.57 2.34 2.16
N ARG A 10 -6.65 3.01 1.74
CA ARG A 10 -7.07 4.28 2.35
C ARG A 10 -7.45 4.12 3.81
N LYS A 11 -8.24 3.09 4.14
CA LYS A 11 -8.67 2.81 5.51
C LYS A 11 -7.48 2.56 6.43
N GLU A 12 -6.53 1.74 6.00
CA GLU A 12 -5.35 1.41 6.78
C GLU A 12 -4.46 2.64 6.97
N MET A 13 -4.26 3.47 5.92
CA MET A 13 -3.50 4.71 6.04
C MET A 13 -4.14 5.67 7.07
N VAL A 14 -5.46 5.85 7.03
CA VAL A 14 -6.18 6.67 8.02
C VAL A 14 -6.06 6.09 9.43
N ASN A 15 -6.08 4.76 9.59
CA ASN A 15 -5.93 4.14 10.90
C ASN A 15 -4.54 4.36 11.50
N GLU A 16 -3.47 4.33 10.68
CA GLU A 16 -2.10 4.51 11.15
C GLU A 16 -1.76 5.99 11.42
N CYS A 17 -2.22 6.92 10.59
CA CYS A 17 -1.96 8.36 10.75
C CYS A 17 -2.96 9.08 11.67
N GLY A 18 -4.17 8.55 11.82
CA GLY A 18 -5.31 9.28 12.37
C GLY A 18 -5.84 10.35 11.38
N ASP A 19 -5.06 11.41 11.17
CA ASP A 19 -5.27 12.40 10.09
C ASP A 19 -4.13 12.30 9.09
N VAL A 20 -4.43 11.91 7.85
CA VAL A 20 -3.39 11.69 6.83
C VAL A 20 -2.81 13.04 6.42
N PRO A 21 -1.48 13.24 6.51
CA PRO A 21 -0.86 14.49 6.08
C PRO A 21 -1.26 14.89 4.66
N ARG A 22 -1.45 16.20 4.47
CA ARG A 22 -2.00 16.73 3.22
C ARG A 22 -0.97 16.83 2.11
N THR A 23 0.32 16.81 2.46
CA THR A 23 1.42 16.96 1.52
C THR A 23 2.35 15.75 1.55
N LEU A 24 2.92 15.40 0.40
CA LEU A 24 3.88 14.30 0.30
C LEU A 24 5.13 14.48 1.17
N PRO A 25 5.71 15.68 1.33
CA PRO A 25 6.83 15.89 2.26
C PRO A 25 6.47 15.56 3.71
N GLU A 26 5.30 16.01 4.20
CA GLU A 26 4.86 15.72 5.57
C GLU A 26 4.59 14.23 5.75
N LEU A 27 3.88 13.60 4.80
CA LEU A 27 3.59 12.18 4.83
C LEU A 27 4.88 11.33 4.78
N THR A 28 5.86 11.74 3.98
CA THR A 28 7.16 11.06 3.89
C THR A 28 7.93 11.19 5.19
N LYS A 29 7.94 12.37 5.81
CA LYS A 29 8.57 12.59 7.11
C LYS A 29 7.94 11.74 8.21
N GLU A 30 6.63 11.57 8.20
CA GLU A 30 5.93 10.67 9.13
C GLU A 30 6.29 9.19 8.87
N ALA A 31 6.34 8.80 7.59
CA ALA A 31 6.75 7.45 7.19
C ALA A 31 8.19 7.12 7.60
N GLU A 32 9.12 8.09 7.58
CA GLU A 32 10.49 7.90 8.06
C GLU A 32 10.55 7.49 9.55
N GLY A 33 9.58 7.93 10.36
CA GLY A 33 9.48 7.58 11.77
C GLY A 33 8.58 6.37 12.07
N ASN A 34 7.79 5.90 11.10
CA ASN A 34 6.81 4.84 11.29
C ASN A 34 6.82 3.85 10.12
N SER A 35 7.32 2.63 10.37
CA SER A 35 7.44 1.58 9.36
C SER A 35 6.09 1.12 8.80
N GLU A 36 5.02 1.16 9.58
CA GLU A 36 3.68 0.75 9.11
C GLU A 36 3.16 1.73 8.05
N ILE A 37 3.34 3.04 8.29
CA ILE A 37 3.02 4.09 7.32
C ILE A 37 3.94 3.97 6.10
N ALA A 38 5.25 3.77 6.30
CA ALA A 38 6.19 3.58 5.20
C ALA A 38 5.83 2.39 4.30
N CYS A 39 5.34 1.28 4.86
CA CYS A 39 4.92 0.12 4.09
C CYS A 39 3.59 0.36 3.33
N LEU A 40 2.73 1.24 3.83
CA LEU A 40 1.48 1.63 3.17
C LEU A 40 1.70 2.69 2.10
N LEU A 41 2.70 3.55 2.29
CA LEU A 41 2.94 4.77 1.51
C LEU A 41 2.94 4.52 0.00
N PRO A 42 3.68 3.54 -0.56
CA PRO A 42 3.73 3.34 -2.00
C PRO A 42 2.36 3.00 -2.59
N PHE A 43 1.59 2.16 -1.90
CA PHE A 43 0.26 1.78 -2.37
C PHE A 43 -0.74 2.93 -2.25
N TYR A 44 -0.62 3.73 -1.19
CA TYR A 44 -1.46 4.90 -0.99
C TYR A 44 -1.21 5.94 -2.10
N VAL A 45 0.05 6.31 -2.33
CA VAL A 45 0.39 7.28 -3.37
C VAL A 45 0.10 6.76 -4.77
N TYR A 46 0.25 5.46 -5.04
CA TYR A 46 -0.18 4.87 -6.31
C TYR A 46 -1.68 5.12 -6.59
N TYR A 47 -2.54 5.06 -5.57
CA TYR A 47 -3.98 5.20 -5.75
C TYR A 47 -4.51 6.64 -5.69
N PHE A 48 -3.82 7.53 -4.99
CA PHE A 48 -4.34 8.86 -4.65
C PHE A 48 -3.43 10.01 -5.11
N HIS A 49 -2.14 9.77 -5.35
CA HIS A 49 -1.12 10.79 -5.61
C HIS A 49 -0.12 10.35 -6.68
N THR A 50 -0.58 9.62 -7.71
CA THR A 50 0.29 8.88 -8.65
C THR A 50 1.32 9.77 -9.35
N TYR A 51 0.89 10.93 -9.86
CA TYR A 51 1.75 11.87 -10.58
C TYR A 51 2.63 12.68 -9.62
N GLU A 52 2.03 13.18 -8.54
CA GLU A 52 2.73 13.95 -7.51
C GLU A 52 3.86 13.14 -6.88
N TRP A 53 3.67 11.85 -6.65
CA TRP A 53 4.70 10.96 -6.12
C TRP A 53 5.85 10.74 -7.09
N GLN A 54 5.57 10.63 -8.39
CA GLN A 54 6.60 10.49 -9.40
C GLN A 54 7.51 11.73 -9.40
N GLU A 55 6.94 12.93 -9.39
CA GLU A 55 7.72 14.17 -9.34
C GLU A 55 8.46 14.32 -8.00
N TYR A 56 7.76 14.09 -6.89
CA TYR A 56 8.33 14.21 -5.55
C TYR A 56 9.51 13.24 -5.35
N SER A 57 9.37 11.97 -5.72
CA SER A 57 10.42 10.96 -5.54
C SER A 57 11.67 11.20 -6.40
N LEU A 58 11.57 12.00 -7.46
CA LEU A 58 12.71 12.42 -8.29
C LEU A 58 13.45 13.63 -7.71
N MET A 59 12.72 14.55 -7.08
CA MET A 59 13.25 15.85 -6.64
C MET A 59 13.63 15.87 -5.16
N THR A 60 13.07 14.95 -4.38
CA THR A 60 13.29 14.88 -2.95
C THR A 60 14.71 14.45 -2.62
N GLU A 61 15.24 15.07 -1.56
CA GLU A 61 16.51 14.66 -0.95
C GLU A 61 16.33 13.47 0.00
N HIS A 62 15.10 13.12 0.37
CA HIS A 62 14.82 12.03 1.28
C HIS A 62 15.17 10.69 0.64
N ALA A 63 15.81 9.81 1.42
CA ALA A 63 16.24 8.50 0.96
C ALA A 63 15.05 7.55 0.75
N LEU A 64 14.05 7.66 1.63
CA LEU A 64 12.95 6.70 1.73
C LEU A 64 12.12 6.56 0.44
N PRO A 65 11.69 7.63 -0.26
CA PRO A 65 10.90 7.51 -1.49
C PRO A 65 11.57 6.66 -2.57
N GLY A 66 12.86 6.91 -2.84
CA GLY A 66 13.65 6.12 -3.79
C GLY A 66 13.74 4.66 -3.36
N THR A 67 14.14 4.41 -2.12
CA THR A 67 14.24 3.05 -1.56
C THR A 67 12.91 2.30 -1.65
N LEU A 68 11.79 2.93 -1.32
CA LEU A 68 10.47 2.31 -1.41
C LEU A 68 10.05 2.01 -2.85
N ASN A 69 10.34 2.89 -3.82
CA ASN A 69 10.07 2.62 -5.23
C ASN A 69 10.76 1.33 -5.71
N HIS A 70 12.04 1.17 -5.34
CA HIS A 70 12.80 -0.06 -5.63
C HIS A 70 12.26 -1.27 -4.86
N ALA A 71 11.99 -1.11 -3.56
CA ALA A 71 11.51 -2.20 -2.71
C ALA A 71 10.18 -2.76 -3.21
N VAL A 72 9.25 -1.89 -3.60
CA VAL A 72 7.93 -2.25 -4.13
C VAL A 72 8.06 -2.92 -5.49
N PHE A 73 8.90 -2.39 -6.38
CA PHE A 73 9.15 -3.05 -7.66
C PHE A 73 9.58 -4.51 -7.46
N ILE A 74 10.61 -4.75 -6.64
CA ILE A 74 11.12 -6.10 -6.34
C ILE A 74 10.02 -6.96 -5.69
N ALA A 75 9.31 -6.41 -4.71
CA ALA A 75 8.25 -7.14 -4.02
C ALA A 75 7.15 -7.59 -4.99
N LEU A 76 6.64 -6.68 -5.82
CA LEU A 76 5.55 -6.96 -6.75
C LEU A 76 5.96 -7.81 -7.96
N ASP A 77 7.26 -7.89 -8.28
CA ASP A 77 7.76 -8.80 -9.32
C ASP A 77 7.69 -10.28 -8.88
N THR A 78 7.58 -10.53 -7.57
CA THR A 78 7.43 -11.89 -7.04
C THR A 78 6.17 -12.58 -7.61
N PRO A 79 6.29 -13.78 -8.22
CA PRO A 79 5.18 -14.46 -8.88
C PRO A 79 3.97 -14.76 -7.97
N SER A 80 4.20 -14.92 -6.66
CA SER A 80 3.16 -15.19 -5.69
C SER A 80 2.25 -13.98 -5.42
N LEU A 81 2.67 -12.76 -5.76
CA LEU A 81 1.84 -11.56 -5.66
C LEU A 81 1.10 -11.29 -6.98
N GLN A 82 -0.21 -11.48 -6.95
CA GLN A 82 -1.13 -11.14 -8.04
C GLN A 82 -1.41 -9.63 -8.10
N ALA A 83 -0.37 -8.81 -8.20
CA ALA A 83 -0.55 -7.39 -8.46
C ALA A 83 -0.94 -7.13 -9.92
N SER A 84 -1.73 -6.08 -10.15
CA SER A 84 -2.16 -5.73 -11.51
C SER A 84 -0.97 -5.35 -12.38
N ALA A 85 -1.04 -5.66 -13.67
CA ALA A 85 0.01 -5.30 -14.62
C ALA A 85 0.29 -3.78 -14.64
N GLN A 86 -0.73 -2.96 -14.41
CA GLN A 86 -0.58 -1.50 -14.32
C GLN A 86 0.29 -1.08 -13.13
N MET A 87 0.05 -1.65 -11.94
CA MET A 87 0.82 -1.33 -10.74
C MET A 87 2.28 -1.80 -10.87
N LYS A 88 2.50 -3.01 -11.40
CA LYS A 88 3.85 -3.51 -11.67
C LYS A 88 4.62 -2.60 -12.62
N ARG A 89 4.00 -2.18 -13.73
CA ARG A 89 4.61 -1.26 -14.70
C ARG A 89 4.91 0.11 -14.10
N TYR A 90 4.03 0.64 -13.27
CA TYR A 90 4.24 1.92 -12.60
C TYR A 90 5.48 1.88 -11.70
N PHE A 91 5.58 0.90 -10.81
CA PHE A 91 6.74 0.80 -9.91
C PHE A 91 8.03 0.40 -10.61
N TYR A 92 7.96 -0.41 -11.68
CA TYR A 92 9.10 -0.65 -12.56
C TYR A 92 9.63 0.65 -13.19
N GLY A 93 8.73 1.50 -13.69
CA GLY A 93 9.10 2.81 -14.23
C GLY A 93 9.74 3.71 -13.18
N LEU A 94 9.13 3.78 -11.99
CA LEU A 94 9.66 4.58 -10.88
C LEU A 94 11.02 4.08 -10.39
N SER A 95 11.22 2.78 -10.22
CA SER A 95 12.51 2.24 -9.77
C SER A 95 13.62 2.54 -10.79
N PHE A 96 13.30 2.57 -12.09
CA PHE A 96 14.30 2.87 -13.12
C PHE A 96 14.77 4.33 -13.09
N ILE A 97 13.90 5.27 -12.73
CA ILE A 97 14.21 6.71 -12.69
C ILE A 97 14.62 7.21 -11.30
N SER A 98 14.26 6.49 -10.24
CA SER A 98 14.61 6.82 -8.86
C SER A 98 16.03 6.37 -8.57
N ARG A 99 16.88 7.29 -8.08
CA ARG A 99 18.21 6.92 -7.60
C ARG A 99 18.10 6.19 -6.26
N LEU A 100 18.79 5.06 -6.12
CA LEU A 100 19.03 4.49 -4.80
C LEU A 100 20.03 5.42 -4.09
N PRO A 101 19.70 5.91 -2.88
CA PRO A 101 20.63 6.74 -2.13
C PRO A 101 21.81 5.89 -1.65
N GLU A 102 22.97 6.04 -2.28
CA GLU A 102 24.19 5.27 -1.95
C GLU A 102 24.71 5.59 -0.53
N ASP A 103 24.56 6.85 -0.09
CA ASP A 103 25.13 7.36 1.17
C ASP A 103 24.10 7.62 2.28
N ARG A 104 22.79 7.65 1.96
CA ARG A 104 21.75 8.02 2.93
C ARG A 104 21.02 6.77 3.42
N LYS A 105 21.10 6.54 4.74
CA LYS A 105 20.49 5.38 5.39
C LYS A 105 19.01 5.62 5.65
N THR A 106 18.18 4.65 5.27
CA THR A 106 16.82 4.52 5.82
C THR A 106 16.84 3.59 7.03
N VAL A 107 15.71 3.45 7.74
CA VAL A 107 15.60 2.60 8.94
C VAL A 107 15.94 1.13 8.65
N PHE A 108 15.60 0.65 7.46
CA PHE A 108 15.87 -0.72 7.01
C PHE A 108 16.75 -0.74 5.76
N THR A 109 17.35 -1.89 5.48
CA THR A 109 17.97 -2.20 4.18
C THR A 109 16.91 -2.32 3.09
N LEU A 110 17.35 -2.31 1.81
CA LEU A 110 16.44 -2.49 0.69
C LEU A 110 15.73 -3.85 0.77
N GLU A 111 16.46 -4.90 1.12
CA GLU A 111 15.95 -6.27 1.25
C GLU A 111 14.87 -6.38 2.34
N GLU A 112 15.11 -5.76 3.50
CA GLU A 112 14.14 -5.69 4.58
C GLU A 112 12.89 -4.91 4.15
N TRP A 113 13.06 -3.74 3.51
CA TRP A 113 11.92 -2.99 2.97
C TRP A 113 11.13 -3.82 1.96
N THR A 114 11.78 -4.53 1.06
CA THR A 114 11.12 -5.43 0.11
C THR A 114 10.27 -6.46 0.83
N LEU A 115 10.79 -7.11 1.88
CA LEU A 115 10.06 -8.09 2.67
C LEU A 115 8.84 -7.46 3.38
N HIS A 116 9.02 -6.29 4.00
CA HIS A 116 7.95 -5.60 4.71
C HIS A 116 6.84 -5.12 3.77
N VAL A 117 7.21 -4.55 2.62
CA VAL A 117 6.28 -4.14 1.56
C VAL A 117 5.54 -5.34 0.98
N PHE A 118 6.23 -6.46 0.71
CA PHE A 118 5.61 -7.71 0.26
C PHE A 118 4.53 -8.17 1.24
N ARG A 119 4.87 -8.26 2.53
CA ARG A 119 3.95 -8.68 3.59
C ARG A 119 2.76 -7.72 3.70
N LYS A 120 3.00 -6.41 3.60
CA LYS A 120 1.95 -5.41 3.63
C LYS A 120 1.00 -5.56 2.44
N TYR A 121 1.53 -5.70 1.23
CA TYR A 121 0.70 -5.90 0.04
C TYR A 121 -0.15 -7.16 0.15
N TYR A 122 0.43 -8.28 0.59
CA TYR A 122 -0.29 -9.53 0.81
C TYR A 122 -1.41 -9.39 1.84
N SER A 123 -1.15 -8.66 2.94
CA SER A 123 -2.17 -8.36 3.95
C SER A 123 -3.31 -7.51 3.37
N LEU A 124 -2.98 -6.46 2.61
CA LEU A 124 -3.97 -5.59 1.97
C LEU A 124 -4.85 -6.36 0.97
N THR A 125 -4.27 -7.23 0.14
CA THR A 125 -5.03 -8.05 -0.82
C THR A 125 -5.91 -9.06 -0.10
N THR A 126 -5.42 -9.69 0.96
CA THR A 126 -6.22 -10.61 1.79
C THR A 126 -7.42 -9.88 2.40
N LYS A 127 -7.20 -8.71 3.01
CA LYS A 127 -8.27 -7.87 3.58
C LYS A 127 -9.27 -7.42 2.51
N ALA A 128 -8.80 -7.07 1.31
CA ALA A 128 -9.67 -6.64 0.21
C ALA A 128 -10.49 -7.78 -0.40
N ALA A 129 -10.05 -9.03 -0.25
CA ALA A 129 -10.78 -10.21 -0.68
C ALA A 129 -11.86 -10.66 0.31
N LEU A 130 -11.80 -10.21 1.57
CA LEU A 130 -12.83 -10.52 2.56
C LEU A 130 -14.14 -9.80 2.18
N PRO A 131 -15.29 -10.48 2.22
CA PRO A 131 -16.57 -9.83 2.01
C PRO A 131 -16.75 -8.76 3.08
N SER A 132 -16.91 -7.50 2.65
CA SER A 132 -17.29 -6.39 3.51
C SER A 132 -18.49 -6.84 4.35
N GLY A 133 -18.34 -6.89 5.67
CA GLY A 133 -19.29 -7.49 6.62
C GLY A 133 -20.69 -6.86 6.70
N ASN A 134 -21.20 -6.24 5.62
CA ASN A 134 -22.60 -5.88 5.43
C ASN A 134 -23.40 -7.05 4.83
N ALA A 135 -23.15 -8.27 5.28
CA ALA A 135 -24.14 -9.32 5.15
C ALA A 135 -25.31 -8.95 6.06
N LYS A 136 -26.33 -8.28 5.49
CA LYS A 136 -27.64 -8.15 6.15
C LYS A 136 -27.99 -9.55 6.67
N PRO A 137 -28.41 -9.71 7.94
CA PRO A 137 -28.86 -11.01 8.41
C PRO A 137 -29.97 -11.45 7.47
N ARG A 138 -29.74 -12.52 6.72
CA ARG A 138 -30.83 -13.23 6.05
C ARG A 138 -31.76 -13.64 7.18
N ARG A 139 -32.89 -12.94 7.32
CA ARG A 139 -34.03 -13.43 8.09
C ARG A 139 -34.42 -14.76 7.45
N THR A 140 -33.86 -15.85 7.96
CA THR A 140 -34.42 -17.18 7.81
C THR A 140 -35.78 -17.12 8.46
N GLY A 141 -36.80 -16.90 7.63
CA GLY A 141 -38.19 -17.03 8.05
C GLY A 141 -38.40 -18.45 8.56
N MET A 142 -38.41 -18.60 9.88
CA MET A 142 -38.83 -19.82 10.55
C MET A 142 -40.31 -20.02 10.21
N ARG A 143 -40.60 -20.85 9.20
CA ARG A 143 -41.95 -21.40 9.02
C ARG A 143 -42.14 -22.47 10.09
N ILE A 144 -42.80 -22.08 11.18
CA ILE A 144 -43.34 -23.02 12.16
C ILE A 144 -44.46 -23.78 11.44
N PHE A 145 -44.21 -25.05 11.12
CA PHE A 145 -45.27 -25.97 10.71
C PHE A 145 -46.06 -26.34 11.96
N ARG A 146 -47.31 -25.88 12.03
CA ARG A 146 -48.29 -26.31 13.01
C ARG A 146 -48.95 -27.56 12.45
N VAL A 147 -48.69 -28.72 13.06
CA VAL A 147 -49.42 -29.96 12.78
C VAL A 147 -50.69 -29.91 13.64
N MET A 148 -51.85 -29.94 12.98
CA MET A 148 -53.13 -30.32 13.59
C MET A 148 -53.26 -31.84 13.54
#